data_AF-A0A7C5TF34-F1
#
_entry.id   AF-A0A7C5TF34-F1
#
_cell.length_a   1.000
_cell.length_b   1.000
_cell.length_c   1.000
_cell.angle_alpha   90.00
_cell.angle_beta   90.00
_cell.angle_gamma   90.00
#
_symmetry.space_group_name_H-M   'P 1'
#
loop_
_entity.id
_entity.type
_entity.pdbx_description
1 polymer ?
#
loop_
_entity_poly.entity_id
_entity_poly.type
_entity_poly.pdbx_seq_one_letter_code
_entity_poly.pdbx_strand_id
1 'polypeptide(L)'
;MITRFVLTEKSLRLAERENKITIIVPRNATKKEIRDYVEKTYNVKVERVNTIITMTGEKKAYVKLSPEYNAYDLLSRLGLV
;
A
#
# COMPACT_ATOMS: atom_id res chain seq x y z
N MET A 1 4.61 -5.24 10.51
CA MET A 1 5.25 -5.13 9.17
C MET A 1 4.74 -3.92 8.39
N ILE A 2 3.49 -3.49 8.58
CA ILE A 2 3.00 -2.16 8.18
C ILE A 2 2.92 -1.29 9.42
N THR A 3 3.39 -0.04 9.33
CA THR A 3 3.35 0.91 10.44
C THR A 3 2.05 1.73 10.41
N ARG A 4 1.68 2.27 9.24
CA ARG A 4 0.39 2.99 9.05
C ARG A 4 0.03 3.14 7.58
N PHE A 5 -1.26 3.34 7.30
CA PHE A 5 -1.76 3.77 5.99
C PHE A 5 -1.57 5.28 5.81
N VAL A 6 -1.37 5.72 4.56
CA VAL A 6 -1.29 7.14 4.22
C VAL A 6 -2.59 7.53 3.52
N LEU A 7 -3.43 8.30 4.22
CA LEU A 7 -4.75 8.71 3.76
C LEU A 7 -4.78 10.21 3.46
N THR A 8 -4.07 10.60 2.40
CA THR A 8 -4.14 11.96 1.85
C THR A 8 -4.97 11.95 0.59
N GLU A 9 -5.51 13.10 0.16
CA GLU A 9 -6.28 13.21 -1.08
C GLU A 9 -5.51 12.63 -2.29
N LYS A 10 -4.19 12.88 -2.35
CA LYS A 10 -3.32 12.27 -3.35
C LYS A 10 -3.29 10.74 -3.26
N SER A 11 -3.26 10.19 -2.06
CA SER A 11 -3.20 8.73 -1.84
C SER A 11 -4.53 8.06 -2.18
N LEU A 12 -5.66 8.71 -1.87
CA LEU A 12 -7.00 8.27 -2.27
C LEU A 12 -7.16 8.26 -3.79
N ARG A 13 -6.72 9.34 -4.45
CA ARG A 13 -6.70 9.44 -5.91
C ARG A 13 -5.86 8.34 -6.58
N LEU A 14 -4.74 7.95 -5.96
CA LEU A 14 -3.91 6.84 -6.43
C LEU A 14 -4.60 5.47 -6.25
N ALA A 15 -5.37 5.30 -5.17
CA ALA A 15 -6.16 4.09 -4.96
C ALA A 15 -7.27 3.97 -6.01
N GLU A 16 -8.00 5.05 -6.28
CA GLU A 16 -9.08 5.08 -7.28
C GLU A 16 -8.58 4.90 -8.71
N ARG A 17 -7.57 5.68 -9.13
CA ARG A 17 -7.17 5.75 -10.55
C ARG A 17 -6.14 4.71 -10.95
N GLU A 18 -5.24 4.37 -10.04
CA GLU A 18 -4.07 3.53 -10.36
C GLU A 18 -4.07 2.20 -9.61
N ASN A 19 -5.11 1.91 -8.83
CA ASN A 19 -5.24 0.71 -8.01
C ASN A 19 -4.05 0.54 -7.04
N LYS A 20 -3.59 1.67 -6.46
CA LYS A 20 -2.40 1.73 -5.60
C LYS A 20 -2.74 2.11 -4.17
N ILE A 21 -2.29 1.28 -3.24
CA ILE A 21 -2.32 1.58 -1.80
C ILE A 21 -1.01 2.24 -1.40
N THR A 22 -1.09 3.28 -0.57
CA THR A 22 0.08 3.95 0.01
C THR A 22 0.20 3.63 1.49
N ILE A 23 1.32 3.02 1.89
CA ILE A 23 1.60 2.61 3.26
C ILE A 23 2.98 3.08 3.72
N ILE A 24 3.15 3.28 5.03
CA ILE A 24 4.44 3.44 5.69
C ILE A 24 4.87 2.09 6.24
N VAL A 25 6.11 1.72 5.98
CA VAL A 25 6.73 0.46 6.38
C VAL A 25 8.07 0.72 7.10
N PRO A 26 8.57 -0.25 7.88
CA PRO A 26 9.90 -0.18 8.46
C PRO A 26 11.00 0.03 7.40
N ARG A 27 12.04 0.80 7.75
CA ARG A 27 13.13 1.16 6.83
C ARG A 27 13.94 -0.04 6.35
N ASN A 28 13.98 -1.13 7.12
CA ASN A 28 14.63 -2.39 6.76
C ASN A 28 13.76 -3.29 5.85
N ALA A 29 12.46 -3.03 5.70
CA ALA A 29 11.57 -3.91 4.93
C ALA A 29 11.93 -3.94 3.43
N THR A 30 12.08 -5.14 2.88
CA THR A 30 12.32 -5.39 1.46
C THR A 30 11.03 -5.39 0.66
N LYS A 31 11.11 -5.18 -0.66
CA LYS A 31 9.92 -5.19 -1.53
C LYS A 31 9.19 -6.53 -1.54
N LYS A 32 9.93 -7.64 -1.40
CA LYS A 32 9.38 -9.00 -1.34
C LYS A 32 8.55 -9.19 -0.07
N GLU A 33 9.12 -8.82 1.08
CA GLU A 33 8.41 -8.90 2.36
C GLU A 33 7.13 -8.06 2.37
N ILE A 34 7.17 -6.84 1.81
CA ILE A 34 5.99 -5.97 1.72
C ILE A 34 4.91 -6.63 0.86
N ARG A 35 5.30 -7.22 -0.28
CA ARG A 35 4.39 -7.95 -1.16
C ARG A 35 3.74 -9.11 -0.39
N ASP A 36 4.57 -10.02 0.12
CA ASP A 36 4.11 -11.25 0.78
C ASP A 36 3.21 -10.95 1.98
N TYR A 37 3.52 -9.88 2.74
CA TYR A 37 2.70 -9.44 3.86
C TYR A 37 1.34 -8.88 3.43
N VAL A 38 1.31 -7.98 2.45
CA VAL A 38 0.04 -7.39 1.96
C VAL A 38 -0.86 -8.48 1.38
N GLU A 39 -0.29 -9.40 0.60
CA GLU A 39 -1.05 -10.50 0.01
C GLU A 39 -1.65 -11.41 1.08
N LYS A 40 -0.87 -11.79 2.10
CA LYS A 40 -1.34 -12.66 3.19
C LYS A 40 -2.34 -11.98 4.12
N THR A 41 -2.10 -10.73 4.49
CA THR A 41 -2.94 -10.03 5.48
C THR A 41 -4.30 -9.65 4.92
N TYR A 42 -4.36 -9.22 3.66
CA TYR A 42 -5.60 -8.73 3.06
C TYR A 42 -6.19 -9.67 2.00
N ASN A 43 -5.58 -10.85 1.81
CA ASN A 43 -6.00 -11.86 0.84
C ASN A 43 -6.20 -11.28 -0.57
N VAL A 44 -5.24 -10.46 -1.01
CA VAL A 44 -5.21 -9.82 -2.33
C VAL A 44 -3.98 -10.24 -3.10
N LYS A 45 -3.96 -10.04 -4.42
CA LYS A 45 -2.73 -10.15 -5.23
C LYS A 45 -2.10 -8.78 -5.47
N VAL A 46 -0.78 -8.71 -5.34
CA VAL A 46 0.01 -7.50 -5.56
C VAL A 46 0.82 -7.63 -6.85
N GLU A 47 0.55 -6.74 -7.80
CA GLU A 47 1.28 -6.70 -9.06
C GLU A 47 2.71 -6.16 -8.85
N ARG A 48 2.81 -4.98 -8.20
CA ARG A 48 4.08 -4.27 -8.09
C ARG A 48 4.19 -3.47 -6.80
N VAL A 49 5.38 -3.47 -6.21
CA VAL A 49 5.73 -2.65 -5.05
C VAL A 49 6.82 -1.66 -5.42
N ASN A 50 6.56 -0.37 -5.21
CA ASN A 50 7.52 0.70 -5.33
C ASN A 50 7.75 1.31 -3.93
N THR A 51 8.99 1.63 -3.59
CA THR A 51 9.34 2.16 -2.26
C THR A 51 10.18 3.42 -2.42
N ILE A 52 9.95 4.41 -1.57
CA ILE A 52 10.75 5.63 -1.44
C ILE A 52 11.07 5.88 0.03
N ILE A 53 12.18 6.54 0.31
CA ILE A 53 12.47 7.08 1.65
C ILE A 53 11.99 8.53 1.67
N THR A 54 11.13 8.89 2.62
CA THR A 54 10.65 10.27 2.79
C THR A 54 11.71 11.12 3.50
N MET A 55 11.58 12.45 3.43
CA MET A 55 12.48 13.36 4.14
C MET A 55 12.41 13.21 5.66
N THR A 56 11.29 12.66 6.19
CA THR A 56 11.13 12.29 7.60
C THR A 56 11.86 11.01 7.99
N GLY A 57 12.54 10.33 7.05
CA GLY A 57 13.30 9.10 7.28
C GLY A 57 12.46 7.82 7.26
N GLU A 58 11.16 7.92 6.98
CA GLU A 58 10.25 6.78 6.90
C GLU A 58 10.29 6.15 5.50
N LYS A 59 10.12 4.82 5.41
CA LYS A 59 9.96 4.15 4.11
C LYS A 59 8.49 4.17 3.72
N LYS A 60 8.16 4.85 2.63
CA LYS A 60 6.83 4.86 2.03
C LYS A 60 6.79 3.86 0.88
N ALA A 61 5.79 2.98 0.87
CA ALA A 61 5.57 2.01 -0.18
C ALA A 61 4.26 2.31 -0.91
N TYR A 62 4.34 2.29 -2.24
CA TYR A 62 3.22 2.28 -3.16
C TYR A 62 3.04 0.85 -3.65
N VAL A 63 1.92 0.26 -3.29
CA VAL A 63 1.60 -1.13 -3.58
C VAL A 63 0.48 -1.16 -4.60
N LYS A 64 0.78 -1.58 -5.82
CA LYS A 64 -0.20 -1.75 -6.90
C LYS A 64 -0.83 -3.14 -6.77
N LEU A 65 -2.15 -3.19 -6.64
CA LEU A 65 -2.88 -4.44 -6.60
C LEU A 65 -3.13 -4.97 -8.02
N SER A 66 -3.34 -6.28 -8.13
CA SER A 66 -3.80 -6.92 -9.36
C SER A 66 -5.15 -6.33 -9.79
N PRO A 67 -5.45 -6.21 -11.11
CA PRO A 67 -6.72 -5.67 -11.61
C PRO A 67 -7.97 -6.40 -11.11
N GLU A 68 -7.82 -7.64 -10.64
CA GLU A 68 -8.90 -8.44 -10.02
C GLU A 68 -9.36 -7.88 -8.66
N TYR A 69 -8.56 -7.02 -8.03
CA TYR A 69 -8.82 -6.44 -6.72
C TYR A 69 -8.87 -4.92 -6.82
N ASN A 70 -9.72 -4.28 -6.01
CA ASN A 70 -9.85 -2.83 -5.95
C ASN A 70 -9.22 -2.29 -4.65
N ALA A 71 -8.24 -1.41 -4.80
CA ALA A 71 -7.51 -0.78 -3.70
C ALA A 71 -8.41 0.16 -2.87
N TYR A 72 -9.34 0.88 -3.51
CA TYR A 72 -10.26 1.77 -2.82
C TYR A 72 -11.25 0.97 -1.96
N ASP A 73 -11.85 -0.09 -2.52
CA ASP A 73 -12.75 -0.98 -1.78
C ASP A 73 -12.05 -1.64 -0.58
N LEU A 74 -10.76 -1.98 -0.73
CA LEU A 74 -9.96 -2.50 0.37
C LEU A 74 -9.82 -1.46 1.49
N LEU A 75 -9.55 -0.19 1.15
CA LEU A 75 -9.45 0.89 2.15
C LEU A 75 -10.79 1.12 2.86
N SER A 76 -11.91 1.10 2.13
CA SER A 76 -13.26 1.21 2.71
C SER A 76 -13.59 0.04 3.63
N ARG A 77 -13.23 -1.20 3.27
CA ARG A 77 -13.39 -2.38 4.14
C ARG A 77 -12.59 -2.29 5.43
N LEU A 78 -11.47 -1.56 5.40
CA LEU A 78 -10.65 -1.29 6.59
C LEU A 78 -11.15 -0.09 7.41
N GLY A 79 -12.25 0.56 7.00
CA GLY A 79 -12.81 1.73 7.68
C GLY A 79 -11.92 2.97 7.61
N LEU A 80 -11.05 3.04 6.59
CA LEU A 80 -10.10 4.14 6.40
C LEU A 80 -10.65 5.26 5.50
N VAL A 81 -11.79 5.01 4.85
CA VAL A 81 -12.52 5.92 3.96
C VAL A 81 -14.01 5.72 4.19
#